data_AF-A0A291GMV9-F1
#
_entry.id   AF-A0A291GMV9-F1
#
_cell.length_a   1.000
_cell.length_b   1.000
_cell.length_c   1.000
_cell.angle_alpha   90.00
_cell.angle_beta   90.00
_cell.angle_gamma   90.00
#
_symmetry.space_group_name_H-M   'P 1'
#
loop_
_entity.id
_entity.type
_entity.pdbx_description
1 polymer ?
#
loop_
_entity_poly.entity_id
_entity_poly.type
_entity_poly.pdbx_seq_one_letter_code
_entity_poly.pdbx_strand_id
1 'polypeptide(L)'
;MRIEGFAVEPILRVLRQQGLEIAALASRAWKRPARIAERTVTDALVEDKIRYLAWTVNQVTGAVQMTPEGLYGRRKPVAPLRRQEGLAGPSRGAVDRAMLIVTSRGGRSVRI
;
A
#
# COMPACT_ATOMS: atom_id res chain seq x y z
N MET A 1 0.34 -5.91 -24.94
CA MET A 1 1.38 -4.92 -24.57
C MET A 1 2.13 -4.45 -25.81
N ARG A 2 1.41 -3.78 -26.70
CA ARG A 2 1.93 -3.18 -27.95
C ARG A 2 1.30 -1.78 -28.16
N ILE A 3 0.87 -1.15 -27.06
CA ILE A 3 0.04 0.08 -27.12
C ILE A 3 0.82 1.30 -26.61
N GLU A 4 1.85 1.11 -25.79
CA GLU A 4 2.81 2.17 -25.48
C GLU A 4 4.21 1.55 -25.58
N GLY A 5 5.04 2.06 -26.49
CA GLY A 5 6.33 1.48 -26.91
C GLY A 5 7.44 1.45 -25.86
N PHE A 6 7.13 1.27 -24.57
CA PHE A 6 8.14 1.04 -23.55
C PHE A 6 8.63 -0.41 -23.63
N ALA A 7 9.85 -0.59 -24.16
CA ALA A 7 10.59 -1.82 -23.95
C ALA A 7 10.65 -2.12 -22.43
N VAL A 8 10.67 -3.39 -22.04
CA VAL A 8 10.84 -3.76 -20.61
C VAL A 8 12.25 -3.39 -20.11
N GLU A 9 13.19 -3.21 -21.04
CA GLU A 9 14.61 -3.00 -20.81
C GLU A 9 14.97 -1.72 -20.02
N PRO A 10 14.40 -0.52 -20.32
CA PRO A 10 14.66 0.68 -19.54
C PRO A 10 14.24 0.55 -18.08
N ILE A 11 13.13 -0.16 -17.81
CA ILE A 11 12.64 -0.40 -16.44
C ILE A 11 13.61 -1.31 -15.68
N LEU A 12 14.05 -2.41 -16.31
CA LEU A 12 15.02 -3.32 -15.70
C LEU A 12 16.37 -2.63 -15.46
N ARG A 13 16.76 -1.70 -16.35
CA ARG A 13 17.98 -0.91 -16.18
C ARG A 13 17.93 -0.03 -14.93
N VAL A 14 16.82 0.69 -14.72
CA VAL A 14 16.62 1.51 -13.52
C VAL A 14 16.60 0.65 -12.26
N LEU A 15 15.93 -0.50 -12.30
CA LEU A 15 15.87 -1.42 -11.16
C LEU A 15 17.25 -1.97 -10.79
N ARG A 16 18.08 -2.32 -11.79
CA ARG A 16 19.47 -2.73 -11.56
C ARG A 16 20.32 -1.62 -10.93
N GLN A 17 20.13 -0.36 -11.34
CA GLN A 17 20.82 0.78 -10.74
C GLN A 17 20.44 0.98 -9.27
N GLN A 18 19.24 0.58 -8.86
CA GLN A 18 18.79 0.57 -7.47
C GLN A 18 19.22 -0.70 -6.70
N GLY A 19 20.06 -1.56 -7.29
CA GLY A 19 20.54 -2.80 -6.68
C GLY A 19 19.56 -3.98 -6.78
N LEU A 20 18.51 -3.87 -7.60
CA LEU A 20 17.50 -4.91 -7.78
C LEU A 20 17.72 -5.64 -9.11
N GLU A 21 18.31 -6.82 -9.06
CA GLU A 21 18.45 -7.70 -10.22
C GLU A 21 17.17 -8.50 -10.46
N ILE A 22 16.37 -8.05 -11.44
CA ILE A 22 15.12 -8.72 -11.82
C ILE A 22 15.25 -9.30 -13.23
N ALA A 23 14.86 -10.56 -13.39
CA ALA A 23 14.79 -11.20 -14.70
C ALA A 23 13.65 -10.60 -15.54
N ALA A 24 13.89 -10.40 -16.84
CA ALA A 24 12.87 -9.90 -17.76
C ALA A 24 11.61 -10.79 -17.80
N LEU A 25 11.79 -12.11 -17.63
CA LEU A 25 10.69 -13.05 -17.54
C LEU A 25 9.82 -12.82 -16.30
N ALA A 26 10.43 -12.55 -15.14
CA ALA A 26 9.71 -12.26 -13.89
C ALA A 26 8.90 -10.97 -14.01
N SER A 27 9.52 -9.89 -14.54
CA SER A 27 8.82 -8.63 -14.82
C SER A 27 7.63 -8.84 -15.77
N ARG A 28 7.81 -9.62 -16.85
CA ARG A 28 6.73 -9.94 -17.78
C ARG A 28 5.64 -10.79 -17.13
N ALA A 29 5.99 -11.76 -16.29
CA ALA A 29 5.03 -12.58 -15.56
C ALA A 29 4.16 -11.72 -14.62
N TRP A 30 4.76 -10.74 -13.94
CA TRP A 30 4.02 -9.77 -13.11
C TRP A 30 3.17 -8.80 -13.92
N LYS A 31 3.60 -8.44 -15.13
CA LYS A 31 2.86 -7.56 -16.06
C LYS A 31 1.79 -8.29 -16.88
N ARG A 32 1.77 -9.63 -16.89
CA ARG A 32 0.64 -10.37 -17.47
C ARG A 32 -0.60 -9.99 -16.67
N PRO A 33 -1.77 -9.77 -17.31
CA PRO A 33 -2.99 -9.54 -16.58
C PRO A 33 -3.41 -10.85 -15.92
N ALA A 34 -2.83 -11.17 -14.75
CA ALA A 34 -3.58 -11.87 -13.74
C ALA A 34 -4.76 -10.93 -13.45
N ARG A 35 -5.98 -11.31 -13.82
CA ARG A 35 -7.16 -10.53 -13.41
C ARG A 35 -7.12 -10.48 -11.89
N ILE A 36 -6.68 -9.34 -11.37
CA ILE A 36 -6.67 -9.10 -9.93
C ILE A 36 -8.14 -9.08 -9.53
N ALA A 37 -8.52 -9.92 -8.58
CA ALA A 37 -9.88 -9.88 -8.06
C ALA A 37 -10.16 -8.46 -7.54
N GLU A 38 -11.32 -7.90 -7.86
CA GLU A 38 -11.70 -6.56 -7.42
C GLU A 38 -11.53 -6.39 -5.90
N ARG A 39 -11.80 -7.46 -5.14
CA ARG A 39 -11.56 -7.52 -3.70
C ARG A 39 -10.12 -7.22 -3.31
N THR A 40 -9.13 -7.72 -4.05
CA THR A 40 -7.71 -7.48 -3.78
C THR A 40 -7.35 -6.01 -4.04
N VAL A 41 -7.94 -5.40 -5.07
CA VAL A 41 -7.77 -3.97 -5.35
C VAL A 41 -8.37 -3.14 -4.22
N THR A 42 -9.60 -3.44 -3.81
CA THR A 42 -10.28 -2.75 -2.70
C THR A 42 -9.54 -2.92 -1.38
N ASP A 43 -9.05 -4.13 -1.06
CA ASP A 43 -8.28 -4.39 0.15
C ASP A 43 -6.96 -3.58 0.14
N ALA A 44 -6.27 -3.48 -1.00
CA ALA A 44 -5.04 -2.69 -1.14
C ALA A 44 -5.30 -1.17 -0.96
N LEU A 45 -6.38 -0.65 -1.54
CA LEU A 45 -6.78 0.75 -1.36
C LEU A 45 -7.13 1.07 0.10
N VAL A 46 -7.84 0.15 0.77
CA VAL A 46 -8.16 0.27 2.20
C VAL A 46 -6.90 0.22 3.05
N GLU A 47 -5.96 -0.68 2.76
CA GLU A 47 -4.68 -0.77 3.47
C GLU A 47 -3.85 0.51 3.32
N ASP A 48 -3.74 1.04 2.10
CA ASP A 48 -2.97 2.26 1.82
C ASP A 48 -3.53 3.46 2.59
N LYS A 49 -4.85 3.62 2.59
CA LYS A 49 -5.55 4.71 3.27
C LYS A 49 -5.46 4.60 4.78
N ILE A 50 -5.57 3.37 5.32
CA ILE A 50 -5.31 3.11 6.74
C ILE A 50 -3.85 3.43 7.09
N ARG A 51 -2.88 3.06 6.25
CA ARG A 51 -1.47 3.36 6.49
C ARG A 51 -1.21 4.86 6.53
N TYR A 52 -1.78 5.60 5.58
CA TYR A 52 -1.71 7.05 5.54
C TYR A 52 -2.32 7.69 6.80
N LEU A 53 -3.47 7.21 7.26
CA LEU A 53 -4.11 7.73 8.47
C LEU A 53 -3.40 7.31 9.75
N ALA A 54 -2.82 6.10 9.79
CA ALA A 54 -2.25 5.52 11.00
C ALA A 54 -0.87 6.06 11.35
N TRP A 55 -0.15 6.65 10.39
CA TRP A 55 1.22 7.12 10.59
C TRP A 55 1.34 8.58 10.17
N THR A 56 1.91 9.39 11.06
CA THR A 56 2.25 10.79 10.79
C THR A 56 3.72 11.01 11.07
N VAL A 57 4.33 11.97 10.38
CA VAL A 57 5.70 12.40 10.68
C VAL A 57 5.62 13.43 11.79
N ASN A 58 6.24 13.15 12.93
CA ASN A 58 6.37 14.13 13.99
C ASN A 58 7.35 15.21 13.52
N GLN A 59 6.86 16.43 13.31
CA GLN A 59 7.67 17.52 12.76
C GLN A 59 8.77 18.01 13.71
N VAL A 60 8.69 17.70 15.01
CA VAL A 60 9.67 18.09 16.02
C VAL A 60 10.82 17.09 16.10
N THR A 61 10.54 15.80 15.94
CA THR A 61 11.54 14.72 16.08
C THR A 61 11.94 14.07 14.75
N GLY A 62 11.24 14.39 13.65
CA GLY A 62 11.41 13.76 12.35
C GLY A 62 10.99 12.28 12.31
N ALA A 63 10.53 11.72 13.43
CA ALA A 63 10.19 10.31 13.55
C ALA A 63 8.76 10.05 13.04
N VAL A 64 8.58 8.92 12.35
CA VAL A 64 7.25 8.42 12.01
C VAL A 64 6.59 7.90 13.30
N GLN A 65 5.50 8.54 13.71
CA GLN A 65 4.73 8.17 14.89
C GLN A 65 3.34 7.70 14.49
N MET A 66 2.79 6.75 15.25
CA MET A 66 1.40 6.36 15.05
C MET A 66 0.47 7.47 15.51
N THR A 67 -0.50 7.80 14.67
CA THR A 67 -1.60 8.70 15.03
C THR A 67 -2.53 8.02 16.05
N PRO A 68 -3.33 8.79 16.81
CA PRO A 68 -4.38 8.24 17.66
C PRO A 68 -5.30 7.28 16.88
N GLU A 69 -5.60 7.57 15.62
CA GLU A 69 -6.39 6.74 14.70
C GLU A 69 -5.74 5.37 14.43
N GLY A 70 -4.41 5.32 14.36
CA GLY A 70 -3.65 4.06 14.31
C GLY A 70 -3.67 3.31 15.65
N LEU A 71 -3.63 4.04 16.77
CA LEU A 71 -3.62 3.49 18.13
C LEU A 71 -5.00 3.00 18.60
N TYR A 72 -6.09 3.57 18.08
CA TYR A 72 -7.47 3.15 18.39
C TYR A 72 -7.79 1.74 17.89
N GLY A 73 -6.89 1.13 17.10
CA GLY A 73 -7.00 -0.25 16.64
C GLY A 73 -8.27 -0.48 15.81
N ARG A 74 -8.83 -1.70 15.89
CA ARG A 74 -9.95 -2.13 15.03
C ARG A 74 -11.29 -1.43 15.27
N ARG A 75 -11.47 -0.67 16.36
CA ARG A 75 -12.80 -0.19 16.78
C ARG A 75 -13.31 1.05 16.05
N LYS A 76 -12.43 1.95 15.57
CA LYS A 76 -12.83 3.25 14.98
C LYS A 76 -12.27 3.65 13.60
N PRO A 77 -11.73 2.77 12.73
CA PRO A 77 -11.19 3.19 11.43
C PRO A 77 -12.27 3.56 10.38
N VAL A 78 -13.49 3.04 10.50
CA VAL A 78 -14.53 3.17 9.45
C VAL A 78 -15.03 4.60 9.27
N ALA A 79 -15.17 5.36 10.36
CA ALA A 79 -15.71 6.72 10.29
C ALA A 79 -14.74 7.71 9.60
N PRO A 80 -13.43 7.73 9.92
CA PRO A 80 -12.45 8.49 9.14
C PRO A 80 -12.33 8.03 7.68
N LEU A 81 -12.31 6.72 7.41
CA LEU A 81 -12.20 6.19 6.05
C LEU A 81 -13.37 6.60 5.14
N ARG A 82 -14.58 6.68 5.68
CA ARG A 82 -15.77 7.17 4.93
C ARG A 82 -15.67 8.63 4.51
N ARG A 83 -14.82 9.43 5.16
CA ARG A 83 -14.57 10.83 4.80
C ARG A 83 -13.45 10.98 3.77
N GLN A 84 -12.76 9.89 3.42
CA GLN A 84 -11.68 9.95 2.44
C GLN A 84 -12.20 9.77 1.02
N GLU A 85 -11.75 10.65 0.14
CA GLU A 85 -12.06 10.60 -1.29
C GLU A 85 -11.50 9.31 -1.92
N GLY A 86 -12.30 8.74 -2.83
CA GLY A 86 -11.94 7.52 -3.58
C GLY A 86 -12.27 6.19 -2.89
N LEU A 87 -12.88 6.21 -1.70
CA LEU A 87 -13.33 5.00 -0.99
C LEU A 87 -14.85 4.99 -0.82
N ALA A 88 -15.55 4.28 -1.71
CA ALA A 88 -16.97 4.02 -1.56
C ALA A 88 -17.21 3.04 -0.40
N GLY A 89 -17.30 3.55 0.83
CA GLY A 89 -17.75 2.83 2.02
C GLY A 89 -17.08 1.46 2.22
N PRO A 90 -15.84 1.40 2.74
CA PRO A 90 -15.13 0.14 2.85
C PRO A 90 -15.86 -0.86 3.76
N SER A 91 -15.89 -2.13 3.33
CA SER A 91 -16.48 -3.20 4.14
C SER A 91 -15.71 -3.38 5.46
N ARG A 92 -16.43 -3.71 6.53
CA ARG A 92 -15.83 -3.96 7.86
C ARG A 92 -14.73 -5.03 7.80
N GLY A 93 -14.93 -6.08 7.01
CA GLY A 93 -13.94 -7.15 6.85
C GLY A 93 -12.66 -6.72 6.11
N ALA A 94 -12.74 -5.80 5.14
CA ALA A 94 -11.55 -5.23 4.48
C ALA A 94 -10.72 -4.41 5.47
N VAL A 95 -11.41 -3.59 6.28
CA VAL A 95 -10.81 -2.78 7.32
C VAL A 95 -10.13 -3.64 8.39
N ASP A 96 -10.78 -4.71 8.86
CA ASP A 96 -10.20 -5.62 9.86
C ASP A 96 -8.93 -6.32 9.37
N ARG A 97 -8.89 -6.73 8.08
CA ARG A 97 -7.70 -7.32 7.45
C ARG A 97 -6.57 -6.31 7.32
N ALA A 98 -6.86 -5.10 6.85
CA ALA A 98 -5.87 -4.05 6.74
C ALA A 98 -5.29 -3.65 8.11
N MET A 99 -6.12 -3.58 9.15
CA MET A 99 -5.66 -3.29 10.51
C MET A 99 -4.75 -4.38 11.08
N LEU A 100 -5.04 -5.66 10.82
CA LEU A 100 -4.13 -6.77 11.17
C LEU A 100 -2.75 -6.59 10.55
N ILE A 101 -2.71 -6.19 9.29
CA ILE A 101 -1.47 -5.99 8.53
C ILE A 101 -0.69 -4.78 9.06
N VAL A 102 -1.38 -3.67 9.36
CA VAL A 102 -0.74 -2.45 9.87
C VAL A 102 -0.22 -2.63 11.29
N THR A 103 -0.99 -3.25 12.19
CA THR A 103 -0.54 -3.56 13.55
C THR A 103 0.61 -4.57 13.59
N SER A 104 0.56 -5.62 12.76
CA SER A 104 1.67 -6.60 12.69
C SER A 104 2.94 -6.01 12.06
N ARG A 105 2.84 -4.97 11.23
CA ARG A 105 3.99 -4.25 10.68
C ARG A 105 4.50 -3.11 11.56
N GLY A 106 3.77 -2.72 12.62
CA GLY A 106 4.11 -1.61 13.51
C GLY A 106 5.41 -1.74 14.31
N GLY A 107 6.13 -2.86 14.21
CA GLY A 107 7.49 -3.02 14.75
C GLY A 107 8.62 -2.60 13.79
N ARG A 108 8.33 -2.22 12.55
CA ARG A 108 9.34 -1.75 11.59
C ARG A 108 9.00 -0.35 11.14
N SER A 109 9.70 0.63 11.74
CA SER A 109 9.85 1.98 11.19
C SER A 109 10.06 1.87 9.69
N VAL A 110 9.08 2.33 8.91
CA VAL A 110 9.21 2.47 7.46
C VAL A 110 10.16 3.64 7.25
N ARG A 111 11.46 3.33 7.13
CA ARG A 111 12.44 4.26 6.58
C ARG A 111 12.12 4.39 5.09
N ILE A 112 11.84 5.62 4.68
CA ILE A 112 11.68 6.02 3.28
C ILE A 112 13.05 5.91 2.59
#